data_AF-A0A6A7WE92-F1
#
_entry.id   AF-A0A6A7WE92-F1
#
_cell.length_a   1.000
_cell.length_b   1.000
_cell.length_c   1.000
_cell.angle_alpha   90.00
_cell.angle_beta   90.00
_cell.angle_gamma   90.00
#
_symmetry.space_group_name_H-M   'P 1'
#
loop_
_entity.id
_entity.type
_entity.pdbx_description
1 polymer ?
#
loop_
_entity_poly.entity_id
_entity_poly.type
_entity_poly.pdbx_seq_one_letter_code
_entity_poly.pdbx_strand_id
1 'polypeptide(L)'
;MTKKRAISLIEKVDELFKSLFPDGWIDSLEWSDEEKSRKSFFLGKGKISDAESKLFVLFSNLVMQGDHLRFPTDGIDSLLDKCTYEIVETGDNKQKNSLQNDYQQLLIELKSAIMLTKFYIYITSEIYEKRVSRKRILNFIEVDKPSSKRDSWLTLLDTIIDIWLFEYRFSYDQRKIRDLLICKEHLEKAEGNIVDSDAKKNVDLAISEIDILLLKLSHFAKNMRIEYQFNFKNSVVAPKGIDMSANDVYSNFLKFINPEIYILEEDVYQWQSHPNKRWAKLGQMVLLMRYYTKVTKNVTQAENLLKEYELFYEDKEKTMFYEFNKYALRSVRVYMYNCLFSLKCKYPKIFSFKDIRICLDKIITIQNMCMIYNYHPYQKAIEYTIKSIKEDIVNRVDKSILIEKMDCVKQWNELFHDKIEWSKQNQCYAFQLTFNECTEINNEYRLFHPSSFSRPLKFDDIFKKRDQLDWEYSMLESEIERYEDILSIQEAQKKISNMERKNMEQMGLFITITTFLVGLLSIFIGNDAKVSIIEKMRYVVALGCILIVFVCLGYFAVKDKYDKTKCWLFGILMILSSLSILFICK
;
A
#
# COMPACT_ATOMS: atom_id res chain seq x y z
N MET A 1 21.47 12.91 28.37
CA MET A 1 20.93 13.93 27.44
C MET A 1 19.74 14.60 28.11
N THR A 2 19.91 15.87 28.47
CA THR A 2 19.11 16.60 29.46
C THR A 2 17.72 17.02 28.98
N LYS A 3 16.75 16.99 29.90
CA LYS A 3 15.33 17.43 29.84
C LYS A 3 15.04 18.86 29.30
N LYS A 4 15.97 19.52 28.61
CA LYS A 4 16.06 21.00 28.47
C LYS A 4 15.17 21.68 27.42
N ARG A 5 14.54 21.01 26.45
CA ARG A 5 13.94 21.74 25.29
C ARG A 5 12.46 22.11 25.39
N ALA A 6 11.59 21.25 25.94
CA ALA A 6 10.19 21.63 26.15
C ALA A 6 10.02 22.65 27.29
N ILE A 7 10.90 22.56 28.31
CA ILE A 7 11.13 23.62 29.30
C ILE A 7 11.49 24.95 28.59
N SER A 8 12.20 24.91 27.45
CA SER A 8 12.59 26.12 26.72
C SER A 8 11.46 26.83 25.97
N LEU A 9 10.34 26.18 25.59
CA LEU A 9 9.23 26.91 24.97
C LEU A 9 8.58 27.85 25.99
N ILE A 10 8.29 27.32 27.18
CA ILE A 10 7.68 28.06 28.28
C ILE A 10 8.60 29.19 28.72
N GLU A 11 9.88 28.90 28.93
CA GLU A 11 10.89 29.92 29.28
C GLU A 11 10.95 31.03 28.23
N LYS A 12 10.95 30.69 26.93
CA LYS A 12 11.00 31.68 25.84
C LYS A 12 9.73 32.52 25.75
N VAL A 13 8.55 31.92 25.95
CA VAL A 13 7.28 32.68 25.99
C VAL A 13 7.27 33.60 27.21
N ASP A 14 7.72 33.13 28.37
CA ASP A 14 7.82 33.95 29.57
C ASP A 14 8.80 35.12 29.41
N GLU A 15 9.98 34.88 28.83
CA GLU A 15 10.96 35.92 28.51
C GLU A 15 10.41 36.94 27.49
N LEU A 16 9.69 36.46 26.48
CA LEU A 16 9.01 37.31 25.49
C LEU A 16 8.00 38.24 26.18
N PHE A 17 7.11 37.70 27.01
CA PHE A 17 6.09 38.49 27.69
C PHE A 17 6.70 39.47 28.69
N LYS A 18 7.69 39.04 29.49
CA LYS A 18 8.38 39.94 30.43
C LYS A 18 9.09 41.11 29.73
N SER A 19 9.63 40.88 28.53
CA SER A 19 10.35 41.92 27.78
C SER A 19 9.43 42.89 27.05
N LEU A 20 8.35 42.41 26.43
CA LEU A 20 7.44 43.26 25.65
C LEU A 20 6.35 43.91 26.50
N PHE A 21 5.85 43.18 27.50
CA PHE A 21 4.66 43.50 28.28
C PHE A 21 4.93 43.43 29.80
N PRO A 22 5.77 44.32 30.36
CA PRO A 22 5.90 44.43 31.81
C PRO A 22 4.57 44.83 32.46
N ASP A 23 4.45 44.63 33.78
CA ASP A 23 3.24 45.00 34.52
C ASP A 23 2.90 46.48 34.30
N GLY A 24 1.65 46.76 33.89
CA GLY A 24 1.19 48.11 33.59
C GLY A 24 1.78 48.72 32.30
N TRP A 25 2.29 47.92 31.36
CA TRP A 25 2.96 48.44 30.15
C TRP A 25 2.11 49.43 29.34
N ILE A 26 0.79 49.25 29.26
CA ILE A 26 -0.11 50.18 28.54
C ILE A 26 -0.19 51.52 29.29
N ASP A 27 -0.29 51.48 30.61
CA ASP A 27 -0.36 52.68 31.45
C ASP A 27 0.97 53.46 31.48
N SER A 28 2.09 52.77 31.25
CA SER A 28 3.41 53.38 31.14
C SER A 28 3.62 54.22 29.87
N LEU A 29 2.71 54.15 28.89
CA LEU A 29 2.76 54.93 27.65
C LEU A 29 2.18 56.35 27.84
N GLU A 30 2.54 57.28 26.95
CA GLU A 30 2.06 58.68 27.03
C GLU A 30 0.67 58.84 26.38
N TRP A 31 -0.32 59.29 27.16
CA TRP A 31 -1.73 59.43 26.75
C TRP A 31 -2.31 60.85 26.95
N SER A 32 -1.45 61.85 27.18
CA SER A 32 -1.85 63.19 27.62
C SER A 32 -2.51 64.05 26.52
N ASP A 33 -2.08 63.91 25.26
CA ASP A 33 -2.62 64.63 24.10
C ASP A 33 -2.81 63.69 22.89
N GLU A 34 -3.49 64.17 21.85
CA GLU A 34 -3.88 63.36 20.69
C GLU A 34 -2.67 62.87 19.86
N GLU A 35 -1.63 63.70 19.71
CA GLU A 35 -0.44 63.35 18.93
C GLU A 35 0.38 62.27 19.64
N LYS A 36 0.59 62.44 20.96
CA LYS A 36 1.28 61.48 21.82
C LYS A 36 0.50 60.18 21.95
N SER A 37 -0.81 60.26 22.15
CA SER A 37 -1.68 59.07 22.21
C SER A 37 -1.58 58.27 20.90
N ARG A 38 -1.52 58.95 19.74
CA ARG A 38 -1.37 58.29 18.45
C ARG A 38 -0.01 57.60 18.30
N LYS A 39 1.08 58.25 18.74
CA LYS A 39 2.43 57.64 18.74
C LYS A 39 2.49 56.43 19.67
N SER A 40 1.96 56.54 20.88
CA SER A 40 1.85 55.46 21.86
C SER A 40 1.03 54.28 21.34
N PHE A 41 -0.10 54.56 20.67
CA PHE A 41 -0.92 53.53 20.04
C PHE A 41 -0.16 52.73 18.98
N PHE A 42 0.54 53.40 18.06
CA PHE A 42 1.34 52.70 17.03
C PHE A 42 2.51 51.92 17.63
N LEU A 43 3.17 52.46 18.66
CA LEU A 43 4.23 51.74 19.37
C LEU A 43 3.68 50.46 20.02
N GLY A 44 2.53 50.55 20.70
CA GLY A 44 1.86 49.41 21.31
C GLY A 44 1.43 48.37 20.29
N LYS A 45 0.87 48.80 19.15
CA LYS A 45 0.54 47.93 18.01
C LYS A 45 1.77 47.20 17.46
N GLY A 46 2.90 47.90 17.36
CA GLY A 46 4.18 47.29 16.96
C GLY A 46 4.62 46.19 17.91
N LYS A 47 4.52 46.42 19.23
CA LYS A 47 4.83 45.39 20.25
C LYS A 47 3.92 44.17 20.14
N ILE A 48 2.63 44.37 19.92
CA ILE A 48 1.67 43.26 19.73
C ILE A 48 2.04 42.45 18.48
N SER A 49 2.30 43.11 17.35
CA SER A 49 2.67 42.43 16.10
C SER A 49 4.00 41.66 16.19
N ASP A 50 4.99 42.20 16.93
CA ASP A 50 6.24 41.50 17.23
C ASP A 50 6.01 40.26 18.10
N ALA A 51 5.11 40.36 19.10
CA ALA A 51 4.72 39.22 19.91
C ALA A 51 4.00 38.14 19.09
N GLU A 52 3.04 38.50 18.25
CA GLU A 52 2.33 37.58 17.34
C GLU A 52 3.30 36.79 16.46
N SER A 53 4.26 37.48 15.84
CA SER A 53 5.27 36.88 14.97
C SER A 53 6.17 35.90 15.73
N LYS A 54 6.67 36.29 16.90
CA LYS A 54 7.53 35.44 17.73
C LYS A 54 6.78 34.25 18.31
N LEU A 55 5.52 34.43 18.74
CA LEU A 55 4.67 33.33 19.21
C LEU A 55 4.42 32.32 18.10
N PHE A 56 4.06 32.78 16.90
CA PHE A 56 3.94 31.92 15.74
C PHE A 56 5.21 31.11 15.48
N VAL A 57 6.38 31.76 15.49
CA VAL A 57 7.67 31.08 15.29
C VAL A 57 7.90 30.00 16.35
N LEU A 58 7.63 30.30 17.62
CA LEU A 58 7.84 29.39 18.74
C LEU A 58 6.92 28.15 18.68
N PHE A 59 5.62 28.36 18.48
CA PHE A 59 4.65 27.27 18.41
C PHE A 59 4.82 26.43 17.14
N SER A 60 5.02 27.05 15.99
CA SER A 60 5.29 26.35 14.73
C SER A 60 6.55 25.49 14.83
N ASN A 61 7.62 26.00 15.44
CA ASN A 61 8.83 25.20 15.66
C ASN A 61 8.59 23.97 16.56
N LEU A 62 7.73 24.06 17.58
CA LEU A 62 7.41 22.90 18.42
C LEU A 62 6.75 21.77 17.61
N VAL A 63 5.83 22.14 16.72
CA VAL A 63 5.12 21.23 15.81
C VAL A 63 6.09 20.66 14.79
N MET A 64 6.74 21.53 14.02
CA MET A 64 7.59 21.18 12.89
C MET A 64 8.86 20.42 13.26
N GLN A 65 9.37 20.57 14.49
CA GLN A 65 10.56 19.87 14.96
C GLN A 65 10.26 18.56 15.69
N GLY A 66 8.99 18.24 15.98
CA GLY A 66 8.60 17.01 16.68
C GLY A 66 9.13 16.86 18.11
N ASP A 67 9.57 17.94 18.76
CA ASP A 67 10.28 17.88 20.04
C ASP A 67 9.42 17.33 21.20
N HIS A 68 8.10 17.47 21.10
CA HIS A 68 7.14 16.87 22.04
C HIS A 68 7.25 15.33 22.14
N LEU A 69 7.77 14.65 21.12
CA LEU A 69 7.99 13.20 21.13
C LEU A 69 9.22 12.78 21.96
N ARG A 70 10.08 13.73 22.30
CA ARG A 70 11.36 13.49 23.00
C ARG A 70 11.40 14.08 24.39
N PHE A 71 10.61 15.11 24.64
CA PHE A 71 10.66 15.90 25.87
C PHE A 71 9.27 16.03 26.50
N PRO A 72 9.16 16.04 27.84
CA PRO A 72 7.88 16.22 28.54
C PRO A 72 7.26 17.58 28.22
N THR A 73 5.95 17.64 28.05
CA THR A 73 5.20 18.86 27.71
C THR A 73 4.34 19.38 28.87
N ASP A 74 4.54 18.85 30.08
CA ASP A 74 3.69 19.10 31.26
C ASP A 74 3.61 20.58 31.67
N GLY A 75 4.61 21.39 31.32
CA GLY A 75 4.62 22.81 31.65
C GLY A 75 3.85 23.71 30.69
N ILE A 76 3.28 23.19 29.59
CA ILE A 76 2.48 24.02 28.66
C ILE A 76 1.25 24.59 29.38
N ASP A 77 0.72 23.88 30.37
CA ASP A 77 -0.45 24.31 31.14
C ASP A 77 -0.19 25.59 31.95
N SER A 78 1.04 25.82 32.41
CA SER A 78 1.36 27.05 33.16
C SER A 78 1.35 28.30 32.29
N LEU A 79 1.36 28.17 30.96
CA LEU A 79 1.19 29.32 30.06
C LEU A 79 -0.25 29.84 30.06
N LEU A 80 -1.23 29.02 30.45
CA LEU A 80 -2.64 29.46 30.54
C LEU A 80 -2.83 30.53 31.62
N ASP A 81 -2.02 30.51 32.68
CA ASP A 81 -2.04 31.54 33.73
C ASP A 81 -1.66 32.94 33.21
N LYS A 82 -1.03 33.03 32.03
CA LYS A 82 -0.72 34.31 31.36
C LYS A 82 -1.91 34.86 30.60
N CYS A 83 -2.89 34.03 30.28
CA CYS A 83 -4.07 34.42 29.50
C CYS A 83 -5.22 34.95 30.37
N THR A 84 -5.11 34.89 31.70
CA THR A 84 -6.20 35.19 32.65
C THR A 84 -6.29 36.65 33.12
N TYR A 85 -5.52 37.57 32.54
CA TYR A 85 -5.59 38.98 32.95
C TYR A 85 -6.85 39.67 32.41
N GLU A 86 -7.75 40.06 33.30
CA GLU A 86 -8.83 41.01 32.99
C GLU A 86 -8.24 42.42 32.91
N ILE A 87 -8.33 43.04 31.72
CA ILE A 87 -8.00 44.46 31.59
C ILE A 87 -9.25 45.26 31.94
N VAL A 88 -9.17 46.02 33.03
CA VAL A 88 -10.23 46.94 33.45
C VAL A 88 -10.20 48.17 32.53
N GLU A 89 -11.35 48.52 31.94
CA GLU A 89 -11.50 49.75 31.15
C GLU A 89 -11.09 50.96 32.01
N THR A 90 -10.11 51.72 31.54
CA THR A 90 -9.58 52.87 32.28
C THR A 90 -9.64 54.13 31.43
N GLY A 91 -10.83 54.75 31.42
CA GLY A 91 -11.04 56.16 31.09
C GLY A 91 -11.46 56.48 29.64
N ASP A 92 -11.52 57.79 29.34
CA ASP A 92 -12.10 58.37 28.11
C ASP A 92 -11.21 58.28 26.85
N ASN A 93 -9.96 57.79 26.95
CA ASN A 93 -9.04 57.77 25.81
C ASN A 93 -9.33 56.58 24.86
N LYS A 94 -9.97 56.87 23.73
CA LYS A 94 -10.34 55.88 22.70
C LYS A 94 -9.17 55.03 22.18
N GLN A 95 -7.98 55.62 22.01
CA GLN A 95 -6.82 54.90 21.48
C GLN A 95 -6.24 53.93 22.52
N LYS A 96 -6.22 54.35 23.80
CA LYS A 96 -5.83 53.47 24.92
C LYS A 96 -6.77 52.27 25.02
N ASN A 97 -8.09 52.50 25.00
CA ASN A 97 -9.09 51.43 25.06
C ASN A 97 -9.00 50.48 23.86
N SER A 98 -8.76 51.01 22.65
CA SER A 98 -8.53 50.17 21.47
C SER A 98 -7.29 49.29 21.64
N LEU A 99 -6.17 49.84 22.11
CA LEU A 99 -4.94 49.07 22.33
C LEU A 99 -5.13 47.99 23.41
N GLN A 100 -5.90 48.28 24.46
CA GLN A 100 -6.26 47.30 25.49
C GLN A 100 -7.06 46.14 24.88
N ASN A 101 -8.06 46.42 24.04
CA ASN A 101 -8.83 45.39 23.35
C ASN A 101 -7.95 44.54 22.42
N ASP A 102 -7.01 45.17 21.71
CA ASP A 102 -6.06 44.45 20.86
C ASP A 102 -5.13 43.52 21.66
N TYR A 103 -4.69 43.96 22.85
CA TYR A 103 -3.90 43.11 23.74
C TYR A 103 -4.73 41.97 24.35
N GLN A 104 -5.99 42.21 24.72
CA GLN A 104 -6.90 41.13 25.14
C GLN A 104 -7.08 40.10 24.03
N GLN A 105 -7.25 40.54 22.78
CA GLN A 105 -7.35 39.65 21.63
C GLN A 105 -6.09 38.78 21.46
N LEU A 106 -4.90 39.35 21.63
CA LEU A 106 -3.64 38.58 21.63
C LEU A 106 -3.63 37.49 22.71
N LEU A 107 -4.11 37.79 23.92
CA LEU A 107 -4.16 36.82 25.03
C LEU A 107 -5.16 35.67 24.76
N ILE A 108 -6.30 35.99 24.15
CA ILE A 108 -7.30 34.99 23.70
C ILE A 108 -6.68 34.10 22.62
N GLU A 109 -6.02 34.69 21.62
CA GLU A 109 -5.36 33.93 20.55
C GLU A 109 -4.21 33.06 21.08
N LEU A 110 -3.45 33.54 22.07
CA LEU A 110 -2.44 32.75 22.77
C LEU A 110 -3.07 31.53 23.48
N LYS A 111 -4.18 31.72 24.20
CA LYS A 111 -4.92 30.62 24.83
C LYS A 111 -5.34 29.57 23.79
N SER A 112 -5.90 30.02 22.67
CA SER A 112 -6.28 29.16 21.55
C SER A 112 -5.08 28.41 20.97
N ALA A 113 -3.94 29.08 20.75
CA ALA A 113 -2.70 28.45 20.27
C ALA A 113 -2.17 27.37 21.23
N ILE A 114 -2.22 27.64 22.54
CA ILE A 114 -1.85 26.66 23.58
C ILE A 114 -2.76 25.44 23.49
N MET A 115 -4.08 25.64 23.41
CA MET A 115 -5.06 24.55 23.34
C MET A 115 -4.92 23.73 22.05
N LEU A 116 -4.74 24.36 20.89
CA LEU A 116 -4.44 23.69 19.61
C LEU A 116 -3.16 22.87 19.69
N THR A 117 -2.11 23.43 20.29
CA THR A 117 -0.83 22.73 20.43
C THR A 117 -0.95 21.53 21.38
N LYS A 118 -1.69 21.66 22.48
CA LYS A 118 -1.99 20.55 23.39
C LYS A 118 -2.79 19.45 22.68
N PHE A 119 -3.77 19.82 21.86
CA PHE A 119 -4.51 18.88 21.03
C PHE A 119 -3.59 18.06 20.15
N TYR A 120 -2.73 18.77 19.40
CA TYR A 120 -1.76 18.18 18.51
C TYR A 120 -0.88 17.18 19.26
N ILE A 121 -0.27 17.59 20.38
CA ILE A 121 0.60 16.72 21.20
C ILE A 121 -0.15 15.49 21.70
N TYR A 122 -1.39 15.65 22.15
CA TYR A 122 -2.21 14.55 22.63
C TYR A 122 -2.45 13.53 21.50
N ILE A 123 -2.93 14.00 20.35
CA ILE A 123 -3.27 13.15 19.20
C ILE A 123 -2.03 12.42 18.66
N THR A 124 -0.87 13.07 18.60
CA THR A 124 0.37 12.44 18.10
C THR A 124 0.94 11.45 19.11
N SER A 125 0.86 11.75 20.41
CA SER A 125 1.35 10.85 21.47
C SER A 125 0.54 9.56 21.55
N GLU A 126 -0.79 9.65 21.39
CA GLU A 126 -1.69 8.47 21.38
C GLU A 126 -1.33 7.44 20.30
N ILE A 127 -0.68 7.85 19.20
CA ILE A 127 -0.28 6.93 18.12
C ILE A 127 0.69 5.87 18.66
N TYR A 128 1.55 6.25 19.60
CA TYR A 128 2.69 5.45 20.05
C TYR A 128 2.45 4.70 21.35
N GLU A 129 1.41 5.05 22.10
CA GLU A 129 1.07 4.37 23.36
C GLU A 129 0.67 2.90 23.13
N LYS A 130 1.25 2.00 23.94
CA LYS A 130 0.87 0.58 23.99
C LYS A 130 -0.43 0.42 24.77
N ARG A 131 -1.59 0.48 24.12
CA ARG A 131 -2.89 0.16 24.75
C ARG A 131 -3.57 -1.04 24.06
N VAL A 132 -4.01 -2.00 24.87
CA VAL A 132 -4.71 -3.24 24.43
C VAL A 132 -6.08 -2.93 23.81
N SER A 133 -6.73 -1.84 24.25
CA SER A 133 -7.91 -1.30 23.59
C SER A 133 -7.76 0.22 23.44
N ARG A 134 -7.71 0.72 22.20
CA ARG A 134 -7.91 2.16 21.93
C ARG A 134 -9.41 2.46 22.10
N LYS A 135 -9.91 2.51 23.34
CA LYS A 135 -11.17 3.22 23.61
C LYS A 135 -10.90 4.68 23.22
N ARG A 136 -11.38 5.09 22.04
CA ARG A 136 -11.21 6.46 21.56
C ARG A 136 -11.97 7.37 22.49
N ILE A 137 -11.23 8.11 23.31
CA ILE A 137 -11.81 9.25 24.00
C ILE A 137 -11.97 10.32 22.90
N LEU A 138 -13.21 10.70 22.62
CA LEU A 138 -13.49 11.81 21.72
C LEU A 138 -13.09 13.09 22.44
N ASN A 139 -11.90 13.58 22.13
CA ASN A 139 -11.45 14.88 22.60
C ASN A 139 -11.92 15.95 21.61
N PHE A 140 -12.65 16.92 22.13
CA PHE A 140 -13.00 18.14 21.43
C PHE A 140 -12.42 19.31 22.23
N ILE A 141 -12.01 20.35 21.51
CA ILE A 141 -11.49 21.58 22.12
C ILE A 141 -12.32 22.70 21.54
N GLU A 142 -12.85 23.53 22.43
CA GLU A 142 -13.40 24.81 22.05
C GLU A 142 -12.22 25.75 21.80
N VAL A 143 -12.02 26.10 20.53
CA VAL A 143 -11.10 27.14 20.12
C VAL A 143 -11.98 28.35 19.83
N ASP A 144 -11.76 29.45 20.56
CA ASP A 144 -12.42 30.72 20.26
C ASP A 144 -12.13 31.03 18.80
N LYS A 145 -13.18 31.29 17.99
CA LYS A 145 -13.05 31.48 16.55
C LYS A 145 -11.89 32.46 16.30
N PRO A 146 -10.90 32.11 15.47
CA PRO A 146 -9.83 33.04 15.13
C PRO A 146 -10.46 34.36 14.68
N SER A 147 -9.83 35.47 15.05
CA SER A 147 -10.28 36.80 14.65
C SER A 147 -10.63 36.80 13.15
N SER A 148 -11.61 37.61 12.73
CA SER A 148 -12.16 37.59 11.37
C SER A 148 -11.13 37.87 10.23
N LYS A 149 -9.86 38.06 10.57
CA LYS A 149 -8.74 38.17 9.64
C LYS A 149 -8.27 36.77 9.25
N ARG A 150 -8.52 36.39 8.00
CA ARG A 150 -8.04 35.12 7.41
C ARG A 150 -6.54 34.90 7.59
N ASP A 151 -5.75 35.97 7.68
CA ASP A 151 -4.28 35.92 7.74
C ASP A 151 -3.72 36.09 9.18
N SER A 152 -4.51 35.80 10.22
CA SER A 152 -4.00 35.85 11.60
C SER A 152 -2.91 34.78 11.83
N TRP A 153 -1.95 35.08 12.70
CA TRP A 153 -0.87 34.15 13.06
C TRP A 153 -1.42 32.82 13.65
N LEU A 154 -2.57 32.88 14.32
CA LEU A 154 -3.28 31.69 14.83
C LEU A 154 -3.81 30.82 13.68
N THR A 155 -4.38 31.42 12.63
CA THR A 155 -4.85 30.68 11.45
C THR A 155 -3.68 29.99 10.72
N LEU A 156 -2.53 30.65 10.66
CA LEU A 156 -1.32 30.07 10.08
C LEU A 156 -0.79 28.89 10.93
N LEU A 157 -0.79 29.03 12.26
CA LEU A 157 -0.42 27.95 13.16
C LEU A 157 -1.36 26.75 13.02
N ASP A 158 -2.68 26.97 12.96
CA ASP A 158 -3.67 25.92 12.76
C ASP A 158 -3.44 25.17 11.44
N THR A 159 -3.14 25.92 10.37
CA THR A 159 -2.77 25.35 9.06
C THR A 159 -1.49 24.47 9.16
N ILE A 160 -0.47 24.92 9.91
CA ILE A 160 0.75 24.13 10.15
C ILE A 160 0.43 22.86 10.95
N ILE A 161 -0.39 22.95 12.00
CA ILE A 161 -0.81 21.79 12.78
C ILE A 161 -1.52 20.76 11.89
N ASP A 162 -2.43 21.20 11.02
CA ASP A 162 -3.15 20.33 10.09
C ASP A 162 -2.21 19.58 9.13
N ILE A 163 -1.18 20.26 8.59
CA ILE A 163 -0.18 19.64 7.71
C ILE A 163 0.56 18.51 8.44
N TRP A 164 1.03 18.76 9.67
CA TRP A 164 1.75 17.74 10.43
C TRP A 164 0.83 16.61 10.90
N LEU A 165 -0.41 16.89 11.32
CA LEU A 165 -1.40 15.86 11.65
C LEU A 165 -1.71 14.97 10.43
N PHE A 166 -1.79 15.57 9.24
CA PHE A 166 -1.91 14.83 7.99
C PHE A 166 -0.71 13.89 7.79
N GLU A 167 0.51 14.34 8.07
CA GLU A 167 1.70 13.52 7.92
C GLU A 167 1.75 12.33 8.90
N TYR A 168 1.36 12.51 10.17
CA TYR A 168 1.25 11.38 11.11
C TYR A 168 0.21 10.34 10.65
N ARG A 169 -0.79 10.75 9.85
CA ARG A 169 -1.83 9.87 9.30
C ARG A 169 -1.75 9.79 7.77
N PHE A 170 -0.52 9.73 7.26
CA PHE A 170 -0.22 9.82 5.84
C PHE A 170 -0.79 8.65 5.04
N SER A 171 -1.94 8.88 4.41
CA SER A 171 -2.70 7.93 3.58
C SER A 171 -3.10 8.59 2.27
N TYR A 172 -3.21 7.83 1.19
CA TYR A 172 -3.74 8.35 -0.06
C TYR A 172 -5.26 8.56 0.05
N ASP A 173 -5.69 9.80 -0.12
CA ASP A 173 -7.10 10.23 -0.19
C ASP A 173 -7.18 11.49 -1.06
N GLN A 174 -8.05 11.48 -2.07
CA GLN A 174 -8.23 12.62 -2.98
C GLN A 174 -8.72 13.87 -2.25
N ARG A 175 -9.54 13.72 -1.20
CA ARG A 175 -10.01 14.86 -0.40
C ARG A 175 -8.84 15.51 0.32
N LYS A 176 -7.99 14.70 0.94
CA LYS A 176 -6.79 15.21 1.64
C LYS A 176 -5.78 15.85 0.69
N ILE A 177 -5.63 15.35 -0.55
CA ILE A 177 -4.81 16.01 -1.58
C ILE A 177 -5.34 17.42 -1.86
N ARG A 178 -6.65 17.56 -2.03
CA ARG A 178 -7.29 18.87 -2.22
C ARG A 178 -7.07 19.77 -1.01
N ASP A 179 -7.20 19.25 0.20
CA ASP A 179 -7.03 20.03 1.42
C ASP A 179 -5.57 20.53 1.56
N LEU A 180 -4.56 19.70 1.25
CA LEU A 180 -3.16 20.14 1.16
C LEU A 180 -2.93 21.25 0.13
N LEU A 181 -3.55 21.16 -1.05
CA LEU A 181 -3.46 22.21 -2.06
C LEU A 181 -4.08 23.52 -1.58
N ILE A 182 -5.20 23.45 -0.85
CA ILE A 182 -5.83 24.64 -0.24
C ILE A 182 -4.90 25.24 0.83
N CYS A 183 -4.31 24.41 1.70
CA CYS A 183 -3.33 24.87 2.69
C CYS A 183 -2.13 25.54 2.01
N LYS A 184 -1.60 24.97 0.94
CA LYS A 184 -0.48 25.55 0.18
C LYS A 184 -0.82 26.94 -0.35
N GLU A 185 -1.97 27.08 -1.01
CA GLU A 185 -2.43 28.37 -1.56
C GLU A 185 -2.69 29.41 -0.47
N HIS A 186 -3.14 28.99 0.71
CA HIS A 186 -3.27 29.88 1.86
C HIS A 186 -1.89 30.36 2.34
N LEU A 187 -0.94 29.44 2.53
CA LEU A 187 0.40 29.78 2.99
C LEU A 187 1.16 30.66 1.99
N GLU A 188 1.11 30.38 0.69
CA GLU A 188 1.76 31.20 -0.35
C GLU A 188 1.20 32.63 -0.40
N LYS A 189 -0.11 32.81 -0.15
CA LYS A 189 -0.71 34.16 -0.05
C LYS A 189 -0.28 34.89 1.21
N ALA A 190 -0.20 34.18 2.33
CA ALA A 190 0.22 34.74 3.60
C ALA A 190 1.70 35.14 3.58
N GLU A 191 2.56 34.34 2.94
CA GLU A 191 4.00 34.56 2.81
C GLU A 191 4.32 35.96 2.27
N GLY A 192 3.55 36.44 1.28
CA GLY A 192 3.73 37.77 0.68
C GLY A 192 3.45 38.95 1.62
N ASN A 193 2.74 38.71 2.74
CA ASN A 193 2.37 39.72 3.72
C ASN A 193 3.21 39.67 5.01
N ILE A 194 4.05 38.65 5.19
CA ILE A 194 4.86 38.47 6.40
C ILE A 194 6.15 39.27 6.29
N VAL A 195 6.39 40.14 7.27
CA VAL A 195 7.60 40.99 7.36
C VAL A 195 8.72 40.31 8.14
N ASP A 196 8.38 39.55 9.19
CA ASP A 196 9.36 38.87 10.04
C ASP A 196 10.02 37.70 9.29
N SER A 197 11.36 37.69 9.28
CA SER A 197 12.12 36.72 8.49
C SER A 197 12.01 35.29 9.03
N ASP A 198 11.90 35.12 10.35
CA ASP A 198 11.79 33.79 10.97
C ASP A 198 10.39 33.21 10.78
N ALA A 199 9.35 34.05 10.89
CA ALA A 199 7.98 33.67 10.58
C ALA A 199 7.85 33.28 9.10
N LYS A 200 8.41 34.09 8.20
CA LYS A 200 8.42 33.79 6.77
C LYS A 200 9.08 32.44 6.50
N LYS A 201 10.25 32.19 7.09
CA LYS A 201 10.97 30.92 6.95
C LYS A 201 10.15 29.71 7.43
N ASN A 202 9.39 29.83 8.52
CA ASN A 202 8.52 28.74 8.98
C ASN A 202 7.40 28.46 7.96
N VAL A 203 6.84 29.50 7.33
CA VAL A 203 5.86 29.34 6.23
C VAL A 203 6.50 28.66 5.02
N ASP A 204 7.70 29.06 4.61
CA ASP A 204 8.44 28.44 3.50
C ASP A 204 8.70 26.95 3.76
N LEU A 205 9.09 26.59 4.98
CA LEU A 205 9.30 25.20 5.39
C LEU A 205 8.00 24.40 5.36
N ALA A 206 6.87 24.98 5.78
CA ALA A 206 5.56 24.33 5.71
C ALA A 206 5.11 24.11 4.25
N ILE A 207 5.35 25.08 3.35
CA ILE A 207 5.11 24.93 1.91
C ILE A 207 5.97 23.81 1.34
N SER A 208 7.26 23.75 1.70
CA SER A 208 8.17 22.68 1.27
C SER A 208 7.70 21.31 1.76
N GLU A 209 7.14 21.21 2.97
CA GLU A 209 6.58 19.97 3.48
C GLU A 209 5.39 19.51 2.63
N ILE A 210 4.47 20.43 2.32
CA ILE A 210 3.33 20.12 1.45
C ILE A 210 3.81 19.60 0.09
N ASP A 211 4.85 20.21 -0.49
CA ASP A 211 5.42 19.76 -1.75
C ASP A 211 5.96 18.32 -1.67
N ILE A 212 6.69 17.98 -0.61
CA ILE A 212 7.17 16.61 -0.38
C ILE A 212 5.99 15.64 -0.24
N LEU A 213 4.96 15.99 0.53
CA LEU A 213 3.77 15.16 0.73
C LEU A 213 3.00 14.93 -0.57
N LEU A 214 2.78 15.99 -1.36
CA LEU A 214 2.11 15.91 -2.66
C LEU A 214 2.91 15.06 -3.66
N LEU A 215 4.23 15.19 -3.69
CA LEU A 215 5.12 14.34 -4.49
C LEU A 215 5.00 12.87 -4.08
N LYS A 216 5.00 12.57 -2.78
CA LYS A 216 4.83 11.21 -2.29
C LYS A 216 3.46 10.62 -2.67
N LEU A 217 2.40 11.44 -2.66
CA LEU A 217 1.05 11.05 -3.08
C LEU A 217 0.94 10.87 -4.61
N SER A 218 1.76 11.57 -5.39
CA SER A 218 1.73 11.49 -6.85
C SER A 218 2.09 10.09 -7.37
N HIS A 219 2.78 9.27 -6.57
CA HIS A 219 3.06 7.84 -6.84
C HIS A 219 1.83 7.04 -7.30
N PHE A 220 0.63 7.39 -6.80
CA PHE A 220 -0.61 6.72 -7.17
C PHE A 220 -1.32 7.31 -8.39
N ALA A 221 -0.85 8.45 -8.89
CA ALA A 221 -1.37 9.11 -10.06
C ALA A 221 -0.72 8.60 -11.35
N LYS A 222 -1.41 8.77 -12.48
CA LYS A 222 -0.89 8.38 -13.79
C LYS A 222 0.40 9.15 -14.08
N ASN A 223 1.43 8.44 -14.54
CA ASN A 223 2.77 9.00 -14.81
C ASN A 223 3.42 9.71 -13.60
N MET A 224 2.99 9.41 -12.38
CA MET A 224 3.39 10.12 -11.16
C MET A 224 3.07 11.63 -11.17
N ARG A 225 1.98 12.03 -11.84
CA ARG A 225 1.59 13.44 -11.99
C ARG A 225 0.20 13.69 -11.43
N ILE A 226 0.09 14.65 -10.51
CA ILE A 226 -1.20 15.16 -10.04
C ILE A 226 -1.50 16.42 -10.84
N GLU A 227 -2.47 16.32 -11.73
CA GLU A 227 -3.01 17.47 -12.46
C GLU A 227 -4.20 18.03 -11.69
N TYR A 228 -4.20 19.33 -11.45
CA TYR A 228 -5.28 20.00 -10.74
C TYR A 228 -5.55 21.38 -11.35
N GLN A 229 -6.75 21.90 -11.08
CA GLN A 229 -7.14 23.24 -11.47
C GLN A 229 -7.32 24.10 -10.22
N PHE A 230 -6.64 25.23 -10.20
CA PHE A 230 -6.83 26.26 -9.19
C PHE A 230 -7.25 27.56 -9.87
N ASN A 231 -8.42 28.10 -9.49
CA ASN A 231 -9.02 29.27 -10.16
C ASN A 231 -9.02 29.15 -11.69
N PHE A 232 -9.41 27.97 -12.20
CA PHE A 232 -9.43 27.62 -13.62
C PHE A 232 -8.05 27.64 -14.33
N LYS A 233 -6.95 27.72 -13.58
CA LYS A 233 -5.58 27.55 -14.08
C LYS A 233 -5.11 26.11 -13.84
N ASN A 234 -4.60 25.48 -14.88
CA ASN A 234 -4.03 24.14 -14.79
C ASN A 234 -2.66 24.20 -14.12
N SER A 235 -2.48 23.38 -13.09
CA SER A 235 -1.22 23.19 -12.38
C SER A 235 -0.91 21.70 -12.29
N VAL A 236 0.38 21.37 -12.14
CA VAL A 236 0.84 19.98 -12.11
C VAL A 236 1.85 19.80 -10.98
N VAL A 237 1.59 18.83 -10.11
CA VAL A 237 2.61 18.26 -9.22
C VAL A 237 3.25 17.09 -9.94
N ALA A 238 4.57 17.15 -10.14
CA ALA A 238 5.35 16.08 -10.75
C ALA A 238 6.72 15.99 -10.07
N PRO A 239 7.33 14.78 -10.00
CA PRO A 239 8.73 14.64 -9.64
C PRO A 239 9.60 15.59 -10.46
N LYS A 240 10.25 16.53 -9.79
CA LYS A 240 11.40 17.22 -10.38
C LYS A 240 12.56 16.21 -10.43
N GLY A 241 13.44 16.33 -11.43
CA GLY A 241 14.56 15.40 -11.62
C GLY A 241 15.55 15.36 -10.43
N ILE A 242 16.71 14.74 -10.65
CA ILE A 242 17.75 14.46 -9.62
C ILE A 242 18.30 15.74 -8.93
N ASP A 243 17.91 16.95 -9.37
CA ASP A 243 18.23 18.23 -8.72
C ASP A 243 17.64 18.42 -7.30
N MET A 244 16.79 17.50 -6.82
CA MET A 244 16.46 17.40 -5.38
C MET A 244 17.51 16.61 -4.57
N SER A 245 18.77 16.59 -5.03
CA SER A 245 19.90 15.92 -4.38
C SER A 245 20.21 16.45 -2.97
N ALA A 246 19.60 17.56 -2.55
CA ALA A 246 19.75 18.13 -1.21
C ALA A 246 18.80 17.53 -0.15
N ASN A 247 17.66 16.92 -0.53
CA ASN A 247 16.70 16.39 0.44
C ASN A 247 16.80 14.86 0.57
N ASP A 248 17.40 14.41 1.67
CA ASP A 248 17.60 12.98 1.98
C ASP A 248 16.28 12.20 2.07
N VAL A 249 15.19 12.82 2.56
CA VAL A 249 13.89 12.15 2.72
C VAL A 249 13.29 11.82 1.35
N TYR A 250 13.28 12.79 0.44
CA TYR A 250 12.74 12.58 -0.90
C TYR A 250 13.63 11.64 -1.73
N SER A 251 14.95 11.78 -1.66
CA SER A 251 15.90 10.87 -2.32
C SER A 251 15.68 9.43 -1.89
N ASN A 252 15.56 9.18 -0.57
CA ASN A 252 15.27 7.84 -0.06
C ASN A 252 13.85 7.36 -0.43
N PHE A 253 12.88 8.25 -0.60
CA PHE A 253 11.55 7.90 -1.10
C PHE A 253 11.61 7.38 -2.53
N LEU A 254 12.36 8.04 -3.41
CA LEU A 254 12.60 7.58 -4.78
C LEU A 254 13.28 6.20 -4.80
N LYS A 255 14.32 6.00 -3.99
CA LYS A 255 14.98 4.70 -3.78
C LYS A 255 13.99 3.62 -3.31
N PHE A 256 13.05 3.98 -2.44
CA PHE A 256 12.08 3.04 -1.91
C PHE A 256 11.00 2.64 -2.93
N ILE A 257 10.45 3.60 -3.68
CA ILE A 257 9.38 3.34 -4.66
C ILE A 257 9.91 2.63 -5.90
N ASN A 258 11.09 3.02 -6.38
CA ASN A 258 11.68 2.51 -7.60
C ASN A 258 13.17 2.15 -7.41
N PRO A 259 13.44 1.07 -6.64
CA PRO A 259 14.81 0.68 -6.30
C PRO A 259 15.65 0.26 -7.50
N GLU A 260 15.03 -0.15 -8.60
CA GLU A 260 15.75 -0.56 -9.83
C GLU A 260 16.44 0.63 -10.53
N ILE A 261 15.89 1.84 -10.36
CA ILE A 261 16.42 3.06 -11.00
C ILE A 261 17.33 3.84 -10.06
N TYR A 262 16.94 3.96 -8.78
CA TYR A 262 17.55 4.93 -7.86
C TYR A 262 18.52 4.34 -6.84
N ILE A 263 18.55 3.02 -6.64
CA ILE A 263 19.55 2.39 -5.77
C ILE A 263 20.75 1.99 -6.61
N LEU A 264 21.89 2.60 -6.32
CA LEU A 264 23.16 2.32 -7.00
C LEU A 264 23.89 1.14 -6.35
N GLU A 265 24.82 0.51 -7.06
CA GLU A 265 25.60 -0.60 -6.51
C GLU A 265 26.49 -0.14 -5.34
N GLU A 266 26.99 1.09 -5.40
CA GLU A 266 27.79 1.71 -4.33
C GLU A 266 26.96 1.90 -3.05
N ASP A 267 25.68 2.26 -3.19
CA ASP A 267 24.76 2.35 -2.04
C ASP A 267 24.64 0.99 -1.35
N VAL A 268 24.41 -0.07 -2.13
CA VAL A 268 24.25 -1.44 -1.62
C VAL A 268 25.53 -1.90 -0.92
N TYR A 269 26.69 -1.67 -1.55
CA TYR A 269 27.98 -2.02 -0.94
C TYR A 269 28.18 -1.28 0.37
N GLN A 270 27.90 0.03 0.44
CA GLN A 270 28.00 0.81 1.67
C GLN A 270 27.09 0.29 2.78
N TRP A 271 25.83 -0.02 2.45
CA TRP A 271 24.87 -0.52 3.44
C TRP A 271 25.22 -1.92 3.95
N GLN A 272 25.84 -2.76 3.11
CA GLN A 272 26.30 -4.11 3.48
C GLN A 272 27.64 -4.10 4.24
N SER A 273 28.56 -3.20 3.90
CA SER A 273 29.95 -3.20 4.38
C SER A 273 30.16 -2.46 5.70
N HIS A 274 29.09 -2.03 6.38
CA HIS A 274 29.17 -1.14 7.53
C HIS A 274 30.10 -1.70 8.64
N PRO A 275 31.21 -1.01 8.98
CA PRO A 275 32.23 -1.57 9.87
C PRO A 275 31.69 -1.85 11.27
N ASN A 276 32.10 -3.01 11.82
CA ASN A 276 31.83 -3.53 13.17
C ASN A 276 30.45 -4.15 13.46
N LYS A 277 29.55 -4.35 12.49
CA LYS A 277 28.19 -4.90 12.73
C LYS A 277 27.41 -4.16 13.83
N ARG A 278 27.84 -2.96 14.25
CA ARG A 278 27.06 -1.97 15.01
C ARG A 278 26.19 -1.19 14.02
N TRP A 279 25.39 -1.96 13.30
CA TRP A 279 24.33 -1.66 12.34
C TRP A 279 24.22 -0.29 11.67
N ALA A 280 24.02 -0.36 10.36
CA ALA A 280 23.46 0.65 9.48
C ALA A 280 22.22 1.34 10.07
N LYS A 281 21.96 2.59 9.65
CA LYS A 281 20.72 3.33 9.95
C LYS A 281 19.50 2.45 9.61
N LEU A 282 18.42 2.51 10.38
CA LEU A 282 17.23 1.66 10.19
C LEU A 282 16.66 1.76 8.77
N GLY A 283 16.68 2.96 8.19
CA GLY A 283 16.26 3.23 6.82
C GLY A 283 17.11 2.51 5.78
N GLN A 284 18.42 2.37 6.00
CA GLN A 284 19.31 1.63 5.08
C GLN A 284 18.96 0.14 5.07
N MET A 285 18.64 -0.45 6.23
CA MET A 285 18.16 -1.83 6.29
C MET A 285 16.84 -1.99 5.52
N VAL A 286 15.90 -1.04 5.69
CA VAL A 286 14.63 -1.06 4.95
C VAL A 286 14.85 -0.98 3.44
N LEU A 287 15.74 -0.10 2.98
CA LEU A 287 16.10 0.02 1.56
C LEU A 287 16.79 -1.24 1.03
N LEU A 288 17.69 -1.87 1.80
CA LEU A 288 18.28 -3.16 1.44
C LEU A 288 17.24 -4.27 1.32
N MET A 289 16.31 -4.37 2.27
CA MET A 289 15.21 -5.34 2.20
C MET A 289 14.33 -5.08 0.96
N ARG A 290 14.06 -3.80 0.67
CA ARG A 290 13.32 -3.40 -0.51
C ARG A 290 14.05 -3.79 -1.80
N TYR A 291 15.36 -3.56 -1.85
CA TYR A 291 16.23 -3.94 -2.97
C TYR A 291 16.24 -5.47 -3.17
N TYR A 292 16.44 -6.26 -2.11
CA TYR A 292 16.42 -7.72 -2.20
C TYR A 292 15.07 -8.29 -2.60
N THR A 293 13.95 -7.66 -2.22
CA THR A 293 12.61 -8.16 -2.55
C THR A 293 12.11 -7.75 -3.93
N LYS A 294 12.68 -6.69 -4.53
CA LYS A 294 12.26 -6.15 -5.83
C LYS A 294 13.26 -6.37 -6.94
N VAL A 295 14.54 -6.09 -6.69
CA VAL A 295 15.62 -6.12 -7.69
C VAL A 295 16.23 -7.52 -7.77
N THR A 296 16.96 -7.95 -6.74
CA THR A 296 17.67 -9.25 -6.78
C THR A 296 16.73 -10.44 -6.62
N LYS A 297 15.60 -10.23 -5.92
CA LYS A 297 14.61 -11.26 -5.57
C LYS A 297 15.23 -12.46 -4.85
N ASN A 298 16.30 -12.21 -4.08
CA ASN A 298 17.07 -13.25 -3.41
C ASN A 298 16.56 -13.48 -1.98
N VAL A 299 15.97 -14.66 -1.76
CA VAL A 299 15.42 -15.06 -0.45
C VAL A 299 16.51 -15.16 0.62
N THR A 300 17.66 -15.75 0.30
CA THR A 300 18.76 -15.94 1.25
C THR A 300 19.34 -14.61 1.74
N GLN A 301 19.50 -13.63 0.85
CA GLN A 301 19.94 -12.28 1.24
C GLN A 301 18.94 -11.61 2.18
N ALA A 302 17.64 -11.70 1.86
CA ALA A 302 16.58 -11.16 2.71
C ALA A 302 16.51 -11.87 4.08
N GLU A 303 16.72 -13.18 4.14
CA GLU A 303 16.77 -13.94 5.39
C GLU A 303 17.97 -13.56 6.26
N ASN A 304 19.14 -13.40 5.66
CA ASN A 304 20.35 -12.98 6.37
C ASN A 304 20.19 -11.57 6.94
N LEU A 305 19.64 -10.63 6.15
CA LEU A 305 19.34 -9.28 6.63
C LEU A 305 18.33 -9.29 7.78
N LEU A 306 17.28 -10.13 7.71
CA LEU A 306 16.32 -10.25 8.81
C LEU A 306 16.98 -10.80 10.08
N LYS A 307 17.89 -11.78 9.98
CA LYS A 307 18.64 -12.29 11.14
C LYS A 307 19.51 -11.20 11.77
N GLU A 308 20.21 -10.42 10.95
CA GLU A 308 21.01 -9.28 11.42
C GLU A 308 20.14 -8.21 12.08
N TYR A 309 18.94 -7.98 11.53
CA TYR A 309 17.96 -7.08 12.11
C TYR A 309 17.43 -7.56 13.46
N GLU A 310 17.17 -8.86 13.65
CA GLU A 310 16.73 -9.37 14.95
C GLU A 310 17.80 -9.15 16.04
N LEU A 311 19.08 -9.34 15.70
CA LEU A 311 20.19 -9.01 16.61
C LEU A 311 20.23 -7.49 16.92
N PHE A 312 19.98 -6.64 15.91
CA PHE A 312 19.82 -5.18 16.10
C PHE A 312 18.69 -4.85 17.05
N TYR A 313 17.55 -5.48 16.84
CA TYR A 313 16.34 -5.25 17.60
C TYR A 313 16.56 -5.59 19.08
N GLU A 314 17.15 -6.75 19.39
CA GLU A 314 17.38 -7.21 20.76
C GLU A 314 18.33 -6.30 21.57
N ASP A 315 19.35 -5.73 20.94
CA ASP A 315 20.24 -4.74 21.57
C ASP A 315 19.57 -3.38 21.76
N LYS A 316 18.87 -2.91 20.73
CA LYS A 316 18.31 -1.56 20.69
C LYS A 316 17.01 -1.41 21.46
N GLU A 317 16.19 -2.45 21.54
CA GLU A 317 14.93 -2.41 22.29
C GLU A 317 15.16 -2.06 23.77
N LYS A 318 16.26 -2.56 24.36
CA LYS A 318 16.62 -2.31 25.77
C LYS A 318 17.23 -0.93 26.00
N THR A 319 17.88 -0.35 24.98
CA THR A 319 18.67 0.88 25.10
C THR A 319 17.97 2.13 24.56
N MET A 320 16.93 1.97 23.74
CA MET A 320 16.12 3.10 23.24
C MET A 320 15.24 3.67 24.35
N PHE A 321 15.37 4.98 24.59
CA PHE A 321 14.62 5.66 25.65
C PHE A 321 13.21 6.09 25.20
N TYR A 322 13.07 6.67 24.00
CA TYR A 322 11.81 7.28 23.54
C TYR A 322 10.84 6.25 22.96
N GLU A 323 9.55 6.35 23.31
CA GLU A 323 8.51 5.42 22.82
C GLU A 323 8.35 5.49 21.30
N PHE A 324 8.51 6.67 20.70
CA PHE A 324 8.54 6.84 19.24
C PHE A 324 9.59 5.94 18.57
N ASN A 325 10.82 5.90 19.10
CA ASN A 325 11.89 5.06 18.54
C ASN A 325 11.62 3.58 18.78
N LYS A 326 11.07 3.21 19.94
CA LYS A 326 10.66 1.82 20.21
C LYS A 326 9.55 1.38 19.26
N TYR A 327 8.62 2.26 18.92
CA TYR A 327 7.61 2.00 17.90
C TYR A 327 8.23 1.84 16.52
N ALA A 328 9.17 2.70 16.13
CA ALA A 328 9.90 2.58 14.88
C ALA A 328 10.57 1.21 14.71
N LEU A 329 11.30 0.74 15.74
CA LEU A 329 11.89 -0.60 15.78
C LEU A 329 10.83 -1.68 15.53
N ARG A 330 9.75 -1.71 16.33
CA ARG A 330 8.66 -2.68 16.17
C ARG A 330 8.04 -2.64 14.77
N SER A 331 7.82 -1.44 14.22
CA SER A 331 7.20 -1.26 12.91
C SER A 331 8.08 -1.81 11.78
N VAL A 332 9.40 -1.57 11.84
CA VAL A 332 10.34 -2.08 10.86
C VAL A 332 10.50 -3.59 11.00
N ARG A 333 10.51 -4.13 12.23
CA ARG A 333 10.50 -5.58 12.45
C ARG A 333 9.34 -6.25 11.72
N VAL A 334 8.11 -5.78 11.94
CA VAL A 334 6.92 -6.31 11.25
C VAL A 334 7.05 -6.15 9.74
N TYR A 335 7.51 -4.99 9.26
CA TYR A 335 7.74 -4.76 7.83
C TYR A 335 8.72 -5.78 7.21
N MET A 336 9.87 -6.04 7.85
CA MET A 336 10.89 -6.99 7.35
C MET A 336 10.32 -8.40 7.21
N TYR A 337 9.60 -8.88 8.23
CA TYR A 337 8.93 -10.19 8.18
C TYR A 337 7.90 -10.26 7.05
N ASN A 338 7.07 -9.22 6.90
CA ASN A 338 6.06 -9.16 5.85
C ASN A 338 6.68 -9.14 4.44
N CYS A 339 7.80 -8.43 4.27
CA CYS A 339 8.56 -8.38 3.03
C CYS A 339 9.15 -9.74 2.66
N LEU A 340 9.81 -10.42 3.60
CA LEU A 340 10.37 -11.75 3.38
C LEU A 340 9.26 -12.76 3.02
N PHE A 341 8.15 -12.74 3.77
CA PHE A 341 7.01 -13.63 3.49
C PHE A 341 6.42 -13.39 2.11
N SER A 342 6.21 -12.13 1.74
CA SER A 342 5.73 -11.78 0.40
C SER A 342 6.70 -12.20 -0.71
N LEU A 343 8.01 -12.21 -0.46
CA LEU A 343 9.00 -12.72 -1.41
C LEU A 343 8.89 -14.23 -1.54
N LYS A 344 8.84 -14.97 -0.42
CA LYS A 344 8.69 -16.43 -0.41
C LYS A 344 7.44 -16.91 -1.15
N CYS A 345 6.31 -16.21 -0.98
CA CYS A 345 5.06 -16.51 -1.68
C CYS A 345 5.16 -16.44 -3.21
N LYS A 346 6.17 -15.80 -3.79
CA LYS A 346 6.39 -15.77 -5.25
C LYS A 346 7.02 -17.05 -5.80
N TYR A 347 7.51 -17.94 -4.94
CA TYR A 347 8.24 -19.15 -5.31
C TYR A 347 7.53 -20.43 -4.84
N PRO A 348 6.34 -20.74 -5.37
CA PRO A 348 5.50 -21.86 -4.92
C PRO A 348 6.16 -23.24 -5.09
N LYS A 349 7.15 -23.36 -5.98
CA LYS A 349 7.92 -24.60 -6.17
C LYS A 349 8.80 -24.99 -4.97
N ILE A 350 9.15 -23.99 -4.14
CA ILE A 350 10.05 -24.16 -2.99
C ILE A 350 9.28 -23.94 -1.68
N PHE A 351 8.21 -23.13 -1.72
CA PHE A 351 7.44 -22.73 -0.55
C PHE A 351 6.04 -23.31 -0.63
N SER A 352 5.74 -24.29 0.22
CA SER A 352 4.48 -25.05 0.22
C SER A 352 3.37 -24.36 1.02
N PHE A 353 2.13 -24.86 0.89
CA PHE A 353 1.01 -24.44 1.73
C PHE A 353 1.28 -24.62 3.23
N LYS A 354 1.97 -25.70 3.63
CA LYS A 354 2.35 -25.92 5.03
C LYS A 354 3.33 -24.85 5.51
N ASP A 355 4.30 -24.47 4.67
CA ASP A 355 5.27 -23.43 5.01
C ASP A 355 4.61 -22.06 5.17
N ILE A 356 3.54 -21.79 4.39
CA ILE A 356 2.74 -20.57 4.55
C ILE A 356 2.10 -20.50 5.91
N ARG A 357 1.45 -21.58 6.36
CA ARG A 357 0.81 -21.63 7.70
C ARG A 357 1.84 -21.33 8.78
N ILE A 358 2.97 -22.05 8.77
CA ILE A 358 4.06 -21.87 9.76
C ILE A 358 4.61 -20.43 9.74
N CYS A 359 4.85 -19.87 8.55
CA CYS A 359 5.38 -18.52 8.44
C CYS A 359 4.36 -17.47 8.88
N LEU A 360 3.08 -17.64 8.54
CA LEU A 360 2.03 -16.72 8.95
C LEU A 360 1.84 -16.75 10.47
N ASP A 361 1.82 -17.93 11.10
CA ASP A 361 1.73 -18.06 12.56
C ASP A 361 2.91 -17.37 13.27
N LYS A 362 4.12 -17.51 12.71
CA LYS A 362 5.29 -16.78 13.19
C LYS A 362 5.09 -15.27 13.06
N ILE A 363 4.57 -14.78 11.93
CA ILE A 363 4.30 -13.36 11.72
C ILE A 363 3.25 -12.85 12.70
N ILE A 364 2.17 -13.61 12.92
CA ILE A 364 1.13 -13.29 13.90
C ILE A 364 1.75 -13.14 15.29
N THR A 365 2.62 -14.07 15.68
CA THR A 365 3.35 -14.00 16.95
C THR A 365 4.19 -12.71 17.05
N ILE A 366 4.92 -12.36 16.00
CA ILE A 366 5.72 -11.13 15.96
C ILE A 366 4.82 -9.87 16.01
N GLN A 367 3.70 -9.86 15.28
CA GLN A 367 2.73 -8.77 15.30
C GLN A 367 2.14 -8.58 16.70
N ASN A 368 1.79 -9.66 17.39
CA ASN A 368 1.32 -9.64 18.78
C ASN A 368 2.38 -9.08 19.74
N MET A 369 3.64 -9.52 19.63
CA MET A 369 4.75 -8.98 20.43
C MET A 369 4.98 -7.49 20.17
N CYS A 370 4.86 -7.07 18.91
CA CYS A 370 5.07 -5.68 18.49
C CYS A 370 3.85 -4.79 18.78
N MET A 371 2.66 -5.36 19.01
CA MET A 371 1.37 -4.66 19.03
C MET A 371 1.09 -3.90 17.73
N ILE A 372 1.51 -4.48 16.60
CA ILE A 372 1.34 -3.90 15.25
C ILE A 372 0.69 -4.94 14.35
N TYR A 373 -0.59 -4.76 14.06
CA TYR A 373 -1.43 -5.79 13.41
C TYR A 373 -1.65 -5.50 11.92
N ASN A 374 -0.59 -5.66 11.14
CA ASN A 374 -0.60 -5.35 9.71
C ASN A 374 -1.41 -6.38 8.89
N TYR A 375 -2.22 -5.89 7.95
CA TYR A 375 -3.09 -6.72 7.10
C TYR A 375 -2.35 -7.52 6.01
N HIS A 376 -1.19 -7.06 5.55
CA HIS A 376 -0.57 -7.53 4.31
C HIS A 376 -0.23 -9.03 4.28
N PRO A 377 0.23 -9.66 5.38
CA PRO A 377 0.48 -11.10 5.42
C PRO A 377 -0.75 -11.94 5.13
N TYR A 378 -1.91 -11.56 5.66
CA TYR A 378 -3.17 -12.27 5.42
C TYR A 378 -3.57 -12.18 3.96
N GLN A 379 -3.52 -10.98 3.37
CA GLN A 379 -3.76 -10.79 1.93
C GLN A 379 -2.86 -11.72 1.09
N LYS A 380 -1.56 -11.80 1.40
CA LYS A 380 -0.62 -12.63 0.64
C LYS A 380 -0.87 -14.13 0.82
N ALA A 381 -1.20 -14.56 2.04
CA ALA A 381 -1.53 -15.95 2.32
C ALA A 381 -2.81 -16.41 1.59
N ILE A 382 -3.85 -15.56 1.60
CA ILE A 382 -5.11 -15.80 0.88
C ILE A 382 -4.87 -15.85 -0.63
N GLU A 383 -4.21 -14.84 -1.21
CA GLU A 383 -3.90 -14.79 -2.65
C GLU A 383 -3.13 -16.03 -3.13
N TYR A 384 -2.12 -16.46 -2.36
CA TYR A 384 -1.37 -17.66 -2.68
C TYR A 384 -2.28 -18.89 -2.62
N THR A 385 -3.07 -19.04 -1.55
CA THR A 385 -3.81 -20.27 -1.28
C THR A 385 -4.96 -20.44 -2.26
N ILE A 386 -5.68 -19.35 -2.60
CA ILE A 386 -6.66 -19.33 -3.68
C ILE A 386 -6.04 -19.79 -5.00
N LYS A 387 -4.84 -19.29 -5.33
CA LYS A 387 -4.14 -19.72 -6.55
C LYS A 387 -3.78 -21.21 -6.48
N SER A 388 -3.29 -21.70 -5.35
CA SER A 388 -2.97 -23.11 -5.15
C SER A 388 -4.21 -24.01 -5.27
N ILE A 389 -5.35 -23.61 -4.70
CA ILE A 389 -6.62 -24.35 -4.81
C ILE A 389 -7.04 -24.45 -6.29
N LYS A 390 -6.98 -23.36 -7.04
CA LYS A 390 -7.30 -23.36 -8.49
C LYS A 390 -6.40 -24.33 -9.27
N GLU A 391 -5.11 -24.37 -8.96
CA GLU A 391 -4.17 -25.31 -9.58
C GLU A 391 -4.49 -26.77 -9.20
N ASP A 392 -4.83 -27.02 -7.94
CA ASP A 392 -5.17 -28.37 -7.43
C ASP A 392 -6.49 -28.91 -8.01
N ILE A 393 -7.49 -28.04 -8.21
CA ILE A 393 -8.74 -28.37 -8.90
C ILE A 393 -8.44 -28.90 -10.29
N VAL A 394 -7.60 -28.19 -11.06
CA VAL A 394 -7.18 -28.59 -12.42
C VAL A 394 -6.41 -29.91 -12.39
N ASN A 395 -5.56 -30.10 -11.40
CA ASN A 395 -4.74 -31.30 -11.23
C ASN A 395 -5.50 -32.51 -10.63
N ARG A 396 -6.80 -32.38 -10.39
CA ARG A 396 -7.66 -33.46 -9.86
C ARG A 396 -7.21 -33.98 -8.49
N VAL A 397 -6.76 -33.07 -7.63
CA VAL A 397 -6.33 -33.37 -6.26
C VAL A 397 -7.54 -33.76 -5.40
N ASP A 398 -7.31 -34.56 -4.35
CA ASP A 398 -8.34 -35.01 -3.42
C ASP A 398 -9.14 -33.83 -2.81
N LYS A 399 -10.47 -33.96 -2.77
CA LYS A 399 -11.39 -32.95 -2.23
C LYS A 399 -11.08 -32.58 -0.79
N SER A 400 -10.61 -33.52 0.03
CA SER A 400 -10.23 -33.27 1.43
C SER A 400 -9.11 -32.23 1.57
N ILE A 401 -8.13 -32.24 0.67
CA ILE A 401 -7.02 -31.27 0.64
C ILE A 401 -7.55 -29.89 0.23
N LEU A 402 -8.48 -29.84 -0.72
CA LEU A 402 -9.13 -28.60 -1.15
C LEU A 402 -9.91 -27.96 0.00
N ILE A 403 -10.66 -28.77 0.76
CA ILE A 403 -11.41 -28.32 1.95
C ILE A 403 -10.47 -27.79 3.02
N GLU A 404 -9.38 -28.49 3.35
CA GLU A 404 -8.40 -28.02 4.35
C GLU A 404 -7.84 -26.63 4.00
N LYS A 405 -7.50 -26.43 2.72
CA LYS A 405 -7.01 -25.14 2.23
C LYS A 405 -8.10 -24.07 2.30
N MET A 406 -9.34 -24.42 1.97
CA MET A 406 -10.47 -23.49 2.01
C MET A 406 -10.79 -23.02 3.44
N ASP A 407 -10.75 -23.92 4.41
CA ASP A 407 -10.95 -23.58 5.83
C ASP A 407 -9.89 -22.59 6.33
N CYS A 408 -8.64 -22.77 5.90
CA CYS A 408 -7.57 -21.82 6.22
C CYS A 408 -7.82 -20.45 5.57
N VAL A 409 -8.26 -20.42 4.30
CA VAL A 409 -8.63 -19.16 3.63
C VAL A 409 -9.74 -18.44 4.40
N LYS A 410 -10.78 -19.15 4.82
CA LYS A 410 -11.88 -18.59 5.60
C LYS A 410 -11.40 -17.90 6.88
N GLN A 411 -10.61 -18.61 7.69
CA GLN A 411 -10.05 -18.07 8.94
C GLN A 411 -9.16 -16.85 8.70
N TRP A 412 -8.29 -16.91 7.69
CA TRP A 412 -7.41 -15.77 7.37
C TRP A 412 -8.18 -14.59 6.82
N ASN A 413 -9.28 -14.83 6.12
CA ASN A 413 -10.11 -13.78 5.56
C ASN A 413 -10.82 -12.99 6.66
N GLU A 414 -11.39 -13.65 7.67
CA GLU A 414 -11.95 -12.96 8.85
C GLU A 414 -10.91 -12.05 9.53
N LEU A 415 -9.69 -12.57 9.76
CA LEU A 415 -8.59 -11.78 10.33
C LEU A 415 -8.14 -10.63 9.41
N PHE A 416 -8.18 -10.85 8.09
CA PHE A 416 -7.80 -9.85 7.11
C PHE A 416 -8.72 -8.62 7.18
N HIS A 417 -10.04 -8.82 7.30
CA HIS A 417 -11.02 -7.73 7.46
C HIS A 417 -10.69 -6.87 8.70
N ASP A 418 -10.50 -7.52 9.85
CA ASP A 418 -10.16 -6.84 11.10
C ASP A 418 -8.83 -6.08 11.01
N LYS A 419 -7.81 -6.68 10.37
CA LYS A 419 -6.47 -6.08 10.27
C LYS A 419 -6.41 -4.92 9.29
N ILE A 420 -7.26 -4.89 8.25
CA ILE A 420 -7.39 -3.70 7.39
C ILE A 420 -7.87 -2.51 8.21
N GLU A 421 -8.93 -2.70 9.00
CA GLU A 421 -9.50 -1.62 9.80
C GLU A 421 -8.51 -1.17 10.88
N TRP A 422 -7.82 -2.10 11.54
CA TRP A 422 -6.74 -1.74 12.46
C TRP A 422 -5.65 -0.93 11.75
N SER A 423 -5.22 -1.33 10.55
CA SER A 423 -4.17 -0.63 9.81
C SER A 423 -4.61 0.78 9.40
N LYS A 424 -5.85 0.95 8.94
CA LYS A 424 -6.43 2.26 8.58
C LYS A 424 -6.46 3.25 9.73
N GLN A 425 -6.67 2.74 10.95
CA GLN A 425 -6.78 3.58 12.13
C GLN A 425 -5.43 3.89 12.79
N ASN A 426 -4.47 2.97 12.69
CA ASN A 426 -3.29 2.97 13.55
C ASN A 426 -1.96 3.03 12.80
N GLN A 427 -1.93 2.65 11.51
CA GLN A 427 -0.70 2.63 10.71
C GLN A 427 -0.99 2.83 9.20
N CYS A 428 -1.08 4.09 8.79
CA CYS A 428 -1.44 4.48 7.42
C CYS A 428 -0.33 4.30 6.36
N TYR A 429 0.87 3.89 6.76
CA TYR A 429 2.04 3.72 5.89
C TYR A 429 2.89 2.52 6.34
N ALA A 430 3.77 2.03 5.47
CA ALA A 430 4.36 0.69 5.59
C ALA A 430 5.21 0.45 6.86
N PHE A 431 5.94 1.47 7.31
CA PHE A 431 6.84 1.44 8.47
C PHE A 431 7.16 2.88 8.91
N GLN A 432 7.68 3.04 10.13
CA GLN A 432 8.21 4.29 10.68
C GLN A 432 9.70 4.14 11.01
N LEU A 433 10.48 5.21 10.83
CA LEU A 433 11.91 5.23 11.20
C LEU A 433 12.15 5.91 12.53
N THR A 434 13.40 5.83 13.01
CA THR A 434 13.76 6.51 14.26
C THR A 434 13.67 8.02 14.09
N PHE A 435 13.48 8.73 15.21
CA PHE A 435 13.29 10.17 15.22
C PHE A 435 14.38 10.91 14.41
N ASN A 436 15.64 10.51 14.58
CA ASN A 436 16.77 11.12 13.87
C ASN A 436 16.73 10.87 12.35
N GLU A 437 16.14 9.76 11.90
CA GLU A 437 16.01 9.43 10.48
C GLU A 437 14.72 10.01 9.87
N CYS A 438 13.80 10.45 10.71
CA CYS A 438 12.66 11.28 10.35
C CYS A 438 12.99 12.78 10.43
N THR A 439 14.19 13.18 10.89
CA THR A 439 14.53 14.60 11.06
C THR A 439 15.56 15.03 10.03
N GLU A 440 15.21 16.03 9.22
CA GLU A 440 16.16 16.79 8.40
C GLU A 440 16.80 17.89 9.26
N ILE A 441 18.13 17.97 9.22
CA ILE A 441 18.90 18.98 9.97
C ILE A 441 19.81 19.68 8.97
N ASN A 442 19.58 20.97 8.77
CA ASN A 442 20.48 21.88 8.08
C ASN A 442 21.03 22.89 9.09
N ASN A 443 22.05 23.67 8.72
CA ASN A 443 22.62 24.74 9.54
C ASN A 443 21.57 25.78 9.95
N GLU A 444 20.51 25.92 9.15
CA GLU A 444 19.50 26.95 9.33
C GLU A 444 18.22 26.45 9.99
N TYR A 445 17.87 25.17 9.85
CA TYR A 445 16.58 24.67 10.32
C TYR A 445 16.64 23.19 10.71
N ARG A 446 15.59 22.79 11.42
CA ARG A 446 15.31 21.39 11.74
C ARG A 446 13.86 21.11 11.38
N LEU A 447 13.64 20.10 10.57
CA LEU A 447 12.32 19.72 10.08
C LEU A 447 12.09 18.24 10.37
N PHE A 448 10.93 17.91 10.93
CA PHE A 448 10.55 16.57 11.30
C PHE A 448 9.46 16.05 10.37
N HIS A 449 9.77 14.96 9.68
CA HIS A 449 8.92 14.24 8.73
C HIS A 449 8.48 12.90 9.36
N PRO A 450 7.38 12.84 10.13
CA PRO A 450 6.87 11.61 10.75
C PRO A 450 6.82 10.41 9.80
N SER A 451 6.45 10.65 8.54
CA SER A 451 6.29 9.62 7.52
C SER A 451 7.60 9.26 6.81
N SER A 452 8.68 10.05 7.01
CA SER A 452 9.99 9.91 6.37
C SER A 452 9.85 9.55 4.88
N PHE A 453 10.57 8.54 4.40
CA PHE A 453 10.45 8.04 3.03
C PHE A 453 9.41 6.91 2.86
N SER A 454 8.55 6.69 3.86
CA SER A 454 7.54 5.64 3.80
C SER A 454 6.49 5.96 2.73
N ARG A 455 6.00 4.91 2.07
CA ARG A 455 4.93 5.01 1.06
C ARG A 455 3.56 5.08 1.74
N PRO A 456 2.66 5.99 1.33
CA PRO A 456 1.31 6.03 1.86
C PRO A 456 0.51 4.81 1.40
N LEU A 457 -0.46 4.37 2.20
CA LEU A 457 -1.41 3.32 1.80
C LEU A 457 -2.65 3.93 1.13
N LYS A 458 -3.18 3.22 0.15
CA LYS A 458 -4.42 3.56 -0.55
C LYS A 458 -5.52 2.57 -0.15
N PHE A 459 -6.23 2.91 0.93
CA PHE A 459 -7.21 2.00 1.54
C PHE A 459 -8.37 1.64 0.63
N ASP A 460 -8.81 2.54 -0.26
CA ASP A 460 -9.86 2.23 -1.24
C ASP A 460 -9.49 1.05 -2.14
N ASP A 461 -8.22 0.97 -2.57
CA ASP A 461 -7.75 -0.16 -3.38
C ASP A 461 -7.62 -1.45 -2.54
N ILE A 462 -7.28 -1.32 -1.25
CA ILE A 462 -7.19 -2.45 -0.32
C ILE A 462 -8.60 -3.02 -0.04
N PHE A 463 -9.61 -2.17 0.17
CA PHE A 463 -11.00 -2.59 0.33
C PHE A 463 -11.55 -3.27 -0.93
N LYS A 464 -11.27 -2.71 -2.13
CA LYS A 464 -11.62 -3.39 -3.39
C LYS A 464 -10.95 -4.75 -3.51
N LYS A 465 -9.68 -4.87 -3.08
CA LYS A 465 -8.96 -6.14 -3.12
C LYS A 465 -9.56 -7.15 -2.14
N ARG A 466 -9.99 -6.71 -0.96
CA ARG A 466 -10.75 -7.54 -0.01
C ARG A 466 -12.03 -8.06 -0.63
N ASP A 467 -12.85 -7.18 -1.20
CA ASP A 467 -14.12 -7.58 -1.83
C ASP A 467 -13.89 -8.57 -2.99
N GLN A 468 -12.82 -8.37 -3.77
CA GLN A 468 -12.41 -9.33 -4.80
C GLN A 468 -12.08 -10.71 -4.20
N LEU A 469 -11.31 -10.75 -3.10
CA LEU A 469 -10.93 -12.01 -2.46
C LEU A 469 -12.14 -12.72 -1.81
N ASP A 470 -13.08 -11.97 -1.23
CA ASP A 470 -14.35 -12.49 -0.70
C ASP A 470 -15.18 -13.16 -1.81
N TRP A 471 -15.24 -12.53 -2.99
CA TRP A 471 -15.92 -13.10 -4.15
C TRP A 471 -15.21 -14.35 -4.69
N GLU A 472 -13.88 -14.32 -4.80
CA GLU A 472 -13.10 -15.48 -5.26
C GLU A 472 -13.20 -16.66 -4.29
N TYR A 473 -13.22 -16.39 -2.97
CA TYR A 473 -13.49 -17.40 -1.95
C TYR A 473 -14.85 -18.06 -2.17
N SER A 474 -15.92 -17.26 -2.29
CA SER A 474 -17.29 -17.75 -2.45
C SER A 474 -17.47 -18.59 -3.72
N MET A 475 -16.81 -18.18 -4.81
CA MET A 475 -16.82 -18.94 -6.07
C MET A 475 -16.15 -20.30 -5.92
N LEU A 476 -14.97 -20.33 -5.29
CA LEU A 476 -14.24 -21.57 -5.07
C LEU A 476 -14.94 -22.51 -4.08
N GLU A 477 -15.57 -21.96 -3.05
CA GLU A 477 -16.36 -22.74 -2.08
C GLU A 477 -17.46 -23.53 -2.80
N SER A 478 -18.21 -22.86 -3.69
CA SER A 478 -19.24 -23.50 -4.52
C SER A 478 -18.69 -24.47 -5.58
N GLU A 479 -17.48 -24.23 -6.09
CA GLU A 479 -16.81 -25.14 -7.03
C GLU A 479 -16.35 -26.42 -6.31
N ILE A 480 -15.79 -26.30 -5.11
CA ILE A 480 -15.34 -27.43 -4.28
C ILE A 480 -16.53 -28.27 -3.80
N GLU A 481 -17.65 -27.63 -3.44
CA GLU A 481 -18.87 -28.32 -3.04
C GLU A 481 -19.33 -29.31 -4.14
N ARG A 482 -19.35 -28.83 -5.39
CA ARG A 482 -19.76 -29.58 -6.60
C ARG A 482 -18.63 -30.36 -7.26
N TYR A 483 -17.47 -30.46 -6.63
CA TYR A 483 -16.26 -30.97 -7.27
C TYR A 483 -16.38 -32.42 -7.76
N GLU A 484 -16.92 -33.30 -6.94
CA GLU A 484 -17.14 -34.71 -7.27
C GLU A 484 -18.16 -34.87 -8.41
N ASP A 485 -19.22 -34.06 -8.40
CA ASP A 485 -20.22 -34.04 -9.48
C ASP A 485 -19.56 -33.62 -10.80
N ILE A 486 -18.76 -32.55 -10.78
CA ILE A 486 -18.03 -32.08 -11.97
C ILE A 486 -17.09 -33.17 -12.51
N LEU A 487 -16.34 -33.84 -11.64
CA LEU A 487 -15.46 -34.95 -12.03
C LEU A 487 -16.24 -36.11 -12.63
N SER A 488 -17.36 -36.50 -12.01
CA SER A 488 -18.21 -37.59 -12.49
C SER A 488 -18.81 -37.29 -13.87
N ILE A 489 -19.23 -36.04 -14.11
CA ILE A 489 -19.77 -35.58 -15.39
C ILE A 489 -18.67 -35.63 -16.47
N GLN A 490 -17.46 -35.16 -16.16
CA GLN A 490 -16.33 -35.22 -17.10
C GLN A 490 -15.96 -36.67 -17.45
N GLU A 491 -16.01 -37.58 -16.47
CA GLU A 491 -15.80 -39.00 -16.72
C GLU A 491 -16.92 -39.62 -17.56
N ALA A 492 -18.18 -39.27 -17.29
CA ALA A 492 -19.32 -39.70 -18.08
C ALA A 492 -19.21 -39.22 -19.54
N GLN A 493 -18.85 -37.96 -19.77
CA GLN A 493 -18.60 -37.40 -21.11
C GLN A 493 -17.48 -38.15 -21.84
N LYS A 494 -16.40 -38.49 -21.13
CA LYS A 494 -15.29 -39.28 -21.69
C LYS A 494 -15.71 -40.73 -21.99
N LYS A 495 -16.59 -41.33 -21.19
CA LYS A 495 -17.16 -42.66 -21.46
C LYS A 495 -18.11 -42.63 -22.66
N ILE A 496 -18.97 -41.61 -22.76
CA ILE A 496 -19.91 -41.42 -23.88
C ILE A 496 -19.13 -41.26 -25.18
N SER A 497 -18.15 -40.35 -25.25
CA SER A 497 -17.35 -40.15 -26.47
C SER A 497 -16.60 -41.41 -26.90
N ASN A 498 -16.07 -42.20 -25.95
CA ASN A 498 -15.46 -43.49 -26.25
C ASN A 498 -16.49 -44.53 -26.73
N MET A 499 -17.70 -44.52 -26.18
CA MET A 499 -18.79 -45.41 -26.58
C MET A 499 -19.29 -45.05 -27.98
N GLU A 500 -19.50 -43.77 -28.27
CA GLU A 500 -19.85 -43.28 -29.61
C GLU A 500 -18.84 -43.72 -30.65
N ARG A 501 -17.53 -43.62 -30.34
CA ARG A 501 -16.48 -44.11 -31.24
C ARG A 501 -16.59 -45.61 -31.48
N LYS A 502 -16.73 -46.42 -30.42
CA LYS A 502 -16.88 -47.88 -30.54
C LYS A 502 -18.15 -48.28 -31.31
N ASN A 503 -19.26 -47.58 -31.08
CA ASN A 503 -20.52 -47.85 -31.78
C ASN A 503 -20.42 -47.49 -33.26
N MET A 504 -19.75 -46.39 -33.61
CA MET A 504 -19.45 -46.07 -35.01
C MET A 504 -18.57 -47.13 -35.67
N GLU A 505 -17.53 -47.63 -34.97
CA GLU A 505 -16.69 -48.73 -35.45
C GLU A 505 -17.52 -50.01 -35.71
N GLN A 506 -18.40 -50.39 -34.77
CA GLN A 506 -19.28 -51.57 -34.90
C GLN A 506 -20.33 -51.41 -36.00
N MET A 507 -20.94 -50.23 -36.13
CA MET A 507 -21.92 -49.94 -37.17
C MET A 507 -21.28 -49.98 -38.57
N GLY A 508 -20.06 -49.45 -38.72
CA GLY A 508 -19.28 -49.56 -39.94
C GLY A 508 -18.98 -51.02 -40.32
N LEU A 509 -18.60 -51.85 -39.33
CA LEU A 509 -18.39 -53.29 -39.53
C LEU A 509 -19.69 -53.99 -39.94
N PHE A 510 -20.82 -53.69 -39.28
CA PHE A 510 -22.11 -54.27 -39.60
C PHE A 510 -22.57 -53.94 -41.02
N ILE A 511 -22.52 -52.65 -41.42
CA ILE A 511 -22.86 -52.20 -42.78
C ILE A 511 -22.00 -52.93 -43.81
N THR A 512 -20.70 -53.10 -43.54
CA THR A 512 -19.77 -53.80 -44.44
C THR A 512 -20.18 -55.27 -44.63
N ILE A 513 -20.50 -55.98 -43.55
CA ILE A 513 -20.95 -57.39 -43.59
C ILE A 513 -22.30 -57.52 -44.32
N THR A 514 -23.28 -56.68 -43.99
CA THR A 514 -24.61 -56.72 -44.61
C THR A 514 -24.54 -56.41 -46.10
N THR A 515 -23.77 -55.38 -46.49
CA THR A 515 -23.58 -55.03 -47.91
C THR A 515 -22.93 -56.18 -48.69
N PHE A 516 -21.95 -56.85 -48.08
CA PHE A 516 -21.32 -58.03 -48.66
C PHE A 516 -22.32 -59.21 -48.82
N LEU A 517 -23.11 -59.51 -47.79
CA LEU A 517 -24.15 -60.56 -47.83
C LEU A 517 -25.23 -60.28 -48.87
N VAL A 518 -25.70 -59.03 -48.97
CA VAL A 518 -26.70 -58.63 -49.98
C VAL A 518 -26.12 -58.76 -51.38
N GLY A 519 -24.88 -58.31 -51.59
CA GLY A 519 -24.18 -58.48 -52.87
C GLY A 519 -24.00 -59.96 -53.26
N LEU A 520 -23.67 -60.82 -52.30
CA LEU A 520 -23.64 -62.28 -52.48
C LEU A 520 -25.01 -62.83 -52.93
N LEU A 521 -26.08 -62.49 -52.20
CA LEU A 521 -27.44 -62.94 -52.53
C LEU A 521 -27.85 -62.50 -53.94
N SER A 522 -27.57 -61.26 -54.33
CA SER A 522 -27.85 -60.75 -55.67
C SER A 522 -27.11 -61.54 -56.76
N ILE A 523 -25.85 -61.94 -56.53
CA ILE A 523 -25.06 -62.73 -57.50
C ILE A 523 -25.61 -64.15 -57.65
N PHE A 524 -26.08 -64.77 -56.56
CA PHE A 524 -26.57 -66.15 -56.57
C PHE A 524 -28.02 -66.28 -57.03
N ILE A 525 -28.90 -65.32 -56.69
CA ILE A 525 -30.34 -65.33 -57.01
C ILE A 525 -30.64 -64.64 -58.35
N GLY A 526 -29.94 -63.56 -58.69
CA GLY A 526 -30.25 -62.72 -59.86
C GLY A 526 -29.68 -63.19 -61.21
N ASN A 527 -28.79 -64.19 -61.20
CA ASN A 527 -28.17 -64.72 -62.42
C ASN A 527 -28.83 -66.03 -62.86
N ASP A 528 -29.48 -65.98 -64.03
CA ASP A 528 -30.15 -67.10 -64.70
C ASP A 528 -29.32 -68.39 -64.72
N ALA A 529 -30.00 -69.53 -64.77
CA ALA A 529 -29.47 -70.90 -64.67
C ALA A 529 -28.39 -71.30 -65.71
N LYS A 530 -27.95 -70.37 -66.58
CA LYS A 530 -26.92 -70.57 -67.60
C LYS A 530 -25.50 -70.18 -67.17
N VAL A 531 -25.33 -69.50 -66.03
CA VAL A 531 -24.00 -69.11 -65.51
C VAL A 531 -23.44 -70.24 -64.66
N SER A 532 -22.21 -70.68 -64.97
CA SER A 532 -21.55 -71.77 -64.26
C SER A 532 -21.26 -71.38 -62.80
N ILE A 533 -21.22 -72.37 -61.89
CA ILE A 533 -20.86 -72.14 -60.48
C ILE A 533 -19.48 -71.47 -60.37
N ILE A 534 -18.57 -71.79 -61.30
CA ILE A 534 -17.21 -71.23 -61.36
C ILE A 534 -17.24 -69.72 -61.69
N GLU A 535 -18.08 -69.28 -62.61
CA GLU A 535 -18.25 -67.84 -62.91
C GLU A 535 -18.94 -67.10 -61.76
N LYS A 536 -19.93 -67.72 -61.10
CA LYS A 536 -20.54 -67.15 -59.89
C LYS A 536 -19.49 -66.96 -58.78
N MET A 537 -18.58 -67.92 -58.59
CA MET A 537 -17.47 -67.80 -57.66
C MET A 537 -16.49 -66.67 -58.05
N ARG A 538 -16.22 -66.46 -59.34
CA ARG A 538 -15.39 -65.32 -59.79
C ARG A 538 -16.02 -63.97 -59.45
N TYR A 539 -17.33 -63.82 -59.60
CA TYR A 539 -18.04 -62.60 -59.18
C TYR A 539 -17.98 -62.37 -57.67
N VAL A 540 -18.08 -63.44 -56.86
CA VAL A 540 -17.91 -63.34 -55.40
C VAL A 540 -16.50 -62.88 -55.02
N VAL A 541 -15.48 -63.43 -55.67
CA VAL A 541 -14.08 -63.02 -55.43
C VAL A 541 -13.86 -61.57 -55.86
N ALA A 542 -14.40 -61.15 -57.02
CA ALA A 542 -14.32 -59.77 -57.48
C ALA A 542 -15.01 -58.80 -56.50
N LEU A 543 -16.20 -59.15 -56.01
CA LEU A 543 -16.92 -58.37 -54.99
C LEU A 543 -16.11 -58.26 -53.69
N GLY A 544 -15.48 -59.35 -53.25
CA GLY A 544 -14.59 -59.36 -52.09
C GLY A 544 -13.37 -58.45 -52.27
N CYS A 545 -12.73 -58.46 -53.45
CA CYS A 545 -11.63 -57.56 -53.75
C CYS A 545 -12.06 -56.08 -53.80
N ILE A 546 -13.23 -55.77 -54.35
CA ILE A 546 -13.79 -54.41 -54.35
C ILE A 546 -14.02 -53.92 -52.92
N LEU A 547 -14.55 -54.80 -52.05
CA LEU A 547 -14.77 -54.49 -50.65
C LEU A 547 -13.43 -54.18 -49.92
N ILE A 548 -12.38 -54.96 -50.20
CA ILE A 548 -11.04 -54.72 -49.62
C ILE A 548 -10.49 -53.36 -50.07
N VAL A 549 -10.67 -52.98 -51.34
CA VAL A 549 -10.27 -51.65 -51.84
C VAL A 549 -11.04 -50.55 -51.11
N PHE A 550 -12.36 -50.70 -50.92
CA PHE A 550 -13.17 -49.75 -50.17
C PHE A 550 -12.75 -49.63 -48.69
N VAL A 551 -12.43 -50.74 -48.03
CA VAL A 551 -11.92 -50.74 -46.65
C VAL A 551 -10.56 -50.05 -46.56
N CYS A 552 -9.67 -50.28 -47.53
CA CYS A 552 -8.38 -49.60 -47.60
C CYS A 552 -8.55 -48.08 -47.83
N LEU A 553 -9.46 -47.67 -48.71
CA LEU A 553 -9.79 -46.26 -48.94
C LEU A 553 -10.40 -45.61 -47.68
N GLY A 554 -11.32 -46.32 -47.01
CA GLY A 554 -11.90 -45.89 -45.74
C GLY A 554 -10.84 -45.68 -44.65
N TYR A 555 -9.84 -46.56 -44.56
CA TYR A 555 -8.71 -46.40 -43.64
C TYR A 555 -7.93 -45.10 -43.91
N PHE A 556 -7.66 -44.76 -45.17
CA PHE A 556 -6.96 -43.52 -45.51
C PHE A 556 -7.84 -42.27 -45.29
N ALA A 557 -9.16 -42.38 -45.45
CA ALA A 557 -10.10 -41.27 -45.27
C ALA A 557 -10.38 -40.92 -43.79
N VAL A 558 -10.35 -41.90 -42.88
CA VAL A 558 -10.76 -41.74 -41.46
C VAL A 558 -9.56 -41.61 -40.50
N LYS A 559 -8.32 -41.60 -41.01
CA LYS A 559 -7.11 -41.63 -40.19
C LYS A 559 -6.79 -40.27 -39.54
N ASP A 560 -6.82 -40.24 -38.21
CA ASP A 560 -6.42 -39.06 -37.41
C ASP A 560 -4.90 -38.95 -37.13
N LYS A 561 -4.13 -40.05 -37.14
CA LYS A 561 -2.67 -40.06 -36.84
C LYS A 561 -1.84 -40.90 -37.79
N TYR A 562 -0.65 -40.42 -38.15
CA TYR A 562 0.23 -41.07 -39.14
C TYR A 562 1.02 -42.27 -38.60
N ASP A 563 0.54 -43.48 -38.91
CA ASP A 563 1.26 -44.74 -38.68
C ASP A 563 1.84 -45.31 -40.00
N LYS A 564 3.17 -45.43 -40.06
CA LYS A 564 3.95 -45.72 -41.28
C LYS A 564 3.84 -47.19 -41.71
N THR A 565 3.78 -48.12 -40.75
CA THR A 565 3.66 -49.57 -41.02
C THR A 565 2.26 -49.93 -41.50
N LYS A 566 1.23 -49.40 -40.86
CA LYS A 566 -0.17 -49.62 -41.29
C LYS A 566 -0.45 -49.04 -42.67
N CYS A 567 0.06 -47.84 -42.98
CA CYS A 567 -0.09 -47.25 -44.31
C CYS A 567 0.56 -48.10 -45.41
N TRP A 568 1.74 -48.67 -45.17
CA TRP A 568 2.36 -49.60 -46.11
C TRP A 568 1.52 -50.85 -46.33
N LEU A 569 0.99 -51.42 -45.24
CA LEU A 569 0.15 -52.62 -45.29
C LEU A 569 -1.15 -52.39 -46.08
N PHE A 570 -1.91 -51.33 -45.77
CA PHE A 570 -3.15 -50.99 -46.49
C PHE A 570 -2.88 -50.55 -47.94
N GLY A 571 -1.74 -49.91 -48.21
CA GLY A 571 -1.32 -49.54 -49.56
C GLY A 571 -1.04 -50.79 -50.43
N ILE A 572 -0.28 -51.75 -49.92
CA ILE A 572 -0.02 -53.02 -50.61
C ILE A 572 -1.32 -53.81 -50.85
N LEU A 573 -2.17 -53.92 -49.84
CA LEU A 573 -3.46 -54.62 -49.93
C LEU A 573 -4.37 -54.02 -51.00
N MET A 574 -4.41 -52.69 -51.11
CA MET A 574 -5.19 -51.98 -52.12
C MET A 574 -4.66 -52.27 -53.54
N ILE A 575 -3.34 -52.25 -53.74
CA ILE A 575 -2.70 -52.56 -55.03
C ILE A 575 -2.96 -54.01 -55.43
N LEU A 576 -2.73 -54.98 -54.53
CA LEU A 576 -2.94 -56.40 -54.79
C LEU A 576 -4.41 -56.71 -55.10
N SER A 577 -5.34 -56.09 -54.39
CA SER A 577 -6.78 -56.29 -54.62
C SER A 577 -7.23 -55.69 -55.95
N SER A 578 -6.69 -54.52 -56.32
CA SER A 578 -6.98 -53.86 -57.61
C SER A 578 -6.42 -54.67 -58.80
N LEU A 579 -5.20 -55.21 -58.66
CA LEU A 579 -4.62 -56.12 -59.66
C LEU A 579 -5.42 -57.42 -59.79
N SER A 580 -5.94 -57.94 -58.67
CA SER A 580 -6.79 -59.14 -58.67
C SER A 580 -8.11 -58.91 -59.40
N ILE A 581 -8.75 -57.75 -59.23
CA ILE A 581 -9.96 -57.37 -59.99
C ILE A 581 -9.65 -57.30 -61.49
N LEU A 582 -8.56 -56.63 -61.87
CA LEU A 582 -8.13 -56.52 -63.27
C LEU A 582 -7.87 -57.89 -63.92
N PHE A 583 -7.36 -58.86 -63.16
CA PHE A 583 -7.14 -60.21 -63.64
C PHE A 583 -8.43 -61.02 -63.75
N ILE A 584 -9.39 -60.84 -62.84
CA ILE A 584 -10.68 -61.56 -62.85
C ILE A 584 -11.61 -61.03 -63.95
N CYS A 585 -11.52 -59.72 -64.28
CA CYS A 585 -12.32 -59.09 -65.33
C CYS A 585 -11.77 -59.29 -66.75
N LYS A 586 -10.56 -59.86 -66.88
CA LYS A 586 -9.91 -60.18 -68.15
C LYS A 586 -10.20 -61.62 -68.55
#